data_AF-A0A966PTF4-F1
#
_entry.id   AF-A0A966PTF4-F1
#
_cell.length_a   1.000
_cell.length_b   1.000
_cell.length_c   1.000
_cell.angle_alpha   90.00
_cell.angle_beta   90.00
_cell.angle_gamma   90.00
#
_symmetry.space_group_name_H-M   'P 1'
#
loop_
_entity.id
_entity.type
_entity.pdbx_description
1 polymer ?
#
loop_
_entity_poly.entity_id
_entity_poly.type
_entity_poly.pdbx_seq_one_letter_code
_entity_poly.pdbx_strand_id
1 'polypeptide(L)'
;MTLQPNIDEENSNSNTLGNVLSNAGGNIFNRTLGRLFGNGLNKGAEASTKLRGSAQWTVRSEKQDFRVKVVLPTDSDLQSIFFESGRDDDGGVLRNNILGPLADTGGVTFPITPSIIINHSASYNAMNLTHTNYPSYAYSHSEIPSFTVVGEFPVQNQEDARYWIAMLHFFRSVTKMFFGGDDNALKGNPPPILSLSGYGAYVFNKVPVLVTNFSVDLRADVDYICTTQSTNVRQSFIGPQALLSDKNTSWAPTMSQVTVQLQPIYSRESVKKFNMRDFISGGLNDKNGIGYI
;
A
#
# COMPACT_ATOMS: atom_id res chain seq x y z
N MET A 1 8.16 23.66 -77.05
CA MET A 1 9.58 24.08 -77.00
C MET A 1 10.09 23.74 -75.61
N THR A 2 11.09 22.88 -75.43
CA THR A 2 11.93 22.11 -76.39
C THR A 2 12.56 20.94 -75.58
N LEU A 3 12.15 19.68 -75.78
CA LEU A 3 12.69 18.64 -76.68
C LEU A 3 14.09 18.04 -76.31
N GLN A 4 14.07 16.79 -75.80
CA GLN A 4 15.07 15.67 -75.86
C GLN A 4 16.54 15.89 -75.38
N PRO A 5 17.38 14.81 -75.26
CA PRO A 5 17.17 13.34 -75.33
C PRO A 5 17.34 12.61 -73.96
N ASN A 6 17.04 11.32 -73.72
CA ASN A 6 17.49 10.02 -74.31
C ASN A 6 19.02 9.76 -74.14
N ILE A 7 19.56 8.56 -73.85
CA ILE A 7 19.13 7.12 -73.84
C ILE A 7 19.89 6.39 -72.67
N ASP A 8 19.85 5.09 -72.32
CA ASP A 8 19.18 3.81 -72.71
C ASP A 8 18.45 3.22 -71.44
N GLU A 9 17.91 2.00 -71.23
CA GLU A 9 17.87 0.62 -71.80
C GLU A 9 19.04 -0.38 -71.60
N GLU A 10 18.85 -1.39 -70.71
CA GLU A 10 18.97 -2.84 -71.02
C GLU A 10 18.22 -3.70 -69.97
N ASN A 11 17.71 -4.87 -70.37
CA ASN A 11 16.98 -5.83 -69.52
C ASN A 11 17.10 -7.27 -70.10
N SER A 12 17.60 -8.24 -69.34
CA SER A 12 17.69 -9.64 -69.80
C SER A 12 17.43 -10.67 -68.70
N ASN A 13 16.43 -11.53 -68.91
CA ASN A 13 16.25 -12.78 -68.14
C ASN A 13 17.29 -13.83 -68.54
N SER A 14 17.71 -14.68 -67.59
CA SER A 14 18.24 -16.01 -67.90
C SER A 14 17.74 -17.05 -66.91
N ASN A 15 16.91 -17.99 -67.37
CA ASN A 15 16.52 -19.17 -66.61
C ASN A 15 17.62 -20.24 -66.65
N THR A 16 17.52 -21.21 -65.72
CA THR A 16 18.15 -22.56 -65.77
C THR A 16 19.67 -22.65 -65.93
N LEU A 17 20.35 -23.06 -64.84
CA LEU A 17 21.41 -24.09 -64.77
C LEU A 17 21.85 -24.23 -63.29
N GLY A 18 21.81 -25.43 -62.69
CA GLY A 18 22.28 -25.58 -61.29
C GLY A 18 21.85 -26.81 -60.47
N ASN A 19 20.87 -27.61 -60.91
CA ASN A 19 20.55 -28.88 -60.23
C ASN A 19 21.50 -30.00 -60.71
N VAL A 20 22.52 -30.38 -59.92
CA VAL A 20 22.86 -31.78 -59.50
C VAL A 20 24.26 -31.90 -58.86
N LEU A 21 24.32 -32.13 -57.54
CA LEU A 21 25.36 -32.91 -56.82
C LEU A 21 24.94 -33.01 -55.33
N SER A 22 24.90 -34.15 -54.63
CA SER A 22 25.07 -35.56 -55.02
C SER A 22 24.19 -36.46 -54.14
N ASN A 23 23.53 -37.47 -54.72
CA ASN A 23 22.77 -38.47 -53.96
C ASN A 23 23.67 -39.62 -53.45
N ALA A 24 23.99 -39.64 -52.16
CA ALA A 24 24.42 -40.86 -51.44
C ALA A 24 24.41 -40.64 -49.91
N GLY A 25 23.33 -41.06 -49.22
CA GLY A 25 23.34 -41.17 -47.74
C GLY A 25 22.09 -40.68 -47.01
N GLY A 26 21.14 -41.59 -46.77
CA GLY A 26 20.25 -41.55 -45.60
C GLY A 26 19.20 -40.43 -45.51
N ASN A 27 17.97 -40.73 -45.92
CA ASN A 27 16.75 -39.95 -45.63
C ASN A 27 16.32 -39.96 -44.12
N ILE A 28 17.29 -39.96 -43.21
CA ILE A 28 17.12 -40.16 -41.76
C ILE A 28 17.08 -38.81 -41.02
N PHE A 29 18.02 -37.91 -41.32
CA PHE A 29 18.18 -36.64 -40.62
C PHE A 29 16.92 -35.75 -40.68
N ASN A 30 16.32 -35.61 -41.85
CA ASN A 30 15.18 -34.70 -42.04
C ASN A 30 13.93 -35.16 -41.25
N ARG A 31 13.71 -36.48 -41.14
CA ARG A 31 12.56 -37.05 -40.41
C ARG A 31 12.76 -37.05 -38.89
N THR A 32 14.00 -37.16 -38.41
CA THR A 32 14.33 -37.08 -36.98
C THR A 32 14.34 -35.63 -36.49
N LEU A 33 14.86 -34.68 -37.28
CA LEU A 33 14.82 -33.25 -36.95
C LEU A 33 13.39 -32.70 -36.90
N GLY A 34 12.53 -33.06 -37.87
CA GLY A 34 11.12 -32.64 -37.85
C GLY A 34 10.36 -33.09 -36.59
N ARG A 35 10.67 -34.28 -36.08
CA ARG A 35 10.14 -34.80 -34.80
C ARG A 35 10.66 -34.06 -33.57
N LEU A 36 11.88 -33.50 -33.64
CA LEU A 36 12.48 -32.75 -32.53
C LEU A 36 11.83 -31.36 -32.41
N PHE A 37 11.75 -30.63 -33.53
CA PHE A 37 11.16 -29.29 -33.56
C PHE A 37 9.64 -29.29 -33.36
N GLY A 38 8.93 -30.31 -33.87
CA GLY A 38 7.49 -30.47 -33.65
C GLY A 38 7.10 -30.64 -32.17
N ASN A 39 8.05 -31.07 -31.32
CA ASN A 39 7.88 -31.21 -29.88
C ASN A 39 8.49 -30.05 -29.07
N GLY A 40 8.84 -28.92 -29.72
CA GLY A 40 9.37 -27.72 -29.05
C GLY A 40 10.79 -27.85 -28.49
N LEU A 41 11.57 -28.84 -28.95
CA LEU A 41 12.97 -29.03 -28.55
C LEU A 41 13.92 -28.36 -29.54
N ASN A 42 14.87 -27.58 -29.01
CA ASN A 42 15.86 -26.84 -29.79
C ASN A 42 16.86 -27.77 -30.51
N LYS A 43 17.46 -27.28 -31.60
CA LYS A 43 18.56 -27.95 -32.29
C LYS A 43 19.77 -28.04 -31.35
N GLY A 44 20.56 -29.11 -31.45
CA GLY A 44 21.87 -29.19 -30.78
C GLY A 44 21.86 -29.17 -29.24
N ALA A 45 20.72 -29.39 -28.60
CA ALA A 45 20.54 -29.29 -27.14
C ALA A 45 20.82 -27.89 -26.55
N GLU A 46 20.70 -26.83 -27.35
CA GLU A 46 20.73 -25.44 -26.87
C GLU A 46 19.64 -25.21 -25.81
N ALA A 47 20.05 -24.86 -24.59
CA ALA A 47 19.16 -24.81 -23.44
C ALA A 47 17.97 -23.84 -23.65
N SER A 48 16.74 -24.35 -23.54
CA SER A 48 15.52 -23.56 -23.75
C SER A 48 15.44 -22.42 -22.72
N THR A 49 15.74 -21.20 -23.18
CA THR A 49 15.77 -20.00 -22.35
C THR A 49 14.39 -19.58 -21.83
N LYS A 50 13.32 -20.16 -22.39
CA LYS A 50 11.92 -19.77 -22.11
C LYS A 50 11.31 -20.44 -20.87
N LEU A 51 11.97 -21.41 -20.25
CA LEU A 51 11.55 -22.01 -18.97
C LEU A 51 12.72 -22.11 -17.98
N ARG A 52 13.44 -21.00 -17.80
CA ARG A 52 14.13 -20.73 -16.54
C ARG A 52 13.32 -19.73 -15.74
N GLY A 53 12.68 -20.20 -14.68
CA GLY A 53 12.19 -19.35 -13.60
C GLY A 53 13.38 -18.79 -12.82
N SER A 54 14.16 -17.90 -13.44
CA SER A 54 15.18 -17.12 -12.75
C SER A 54 14.49 -16.27 -11.70
N ALA A 55 14.89 -16.40 -10.44
CA ALA A 55 14.50 -15.47 -9.39
C ALA A 55 15.06 -14.09 -9.73
N GLN A 56 14.29 -13.30 -10.47
CA GLN A 56 14.65 -11.92 -10.77
C GLN A 56 14.51 -11.11 -9.48
N TRP A 57 15.50 -10.27 -9.21
CA TRP A 57 15.34 -9.18 -8.27
C TRP A 57 14.38 -8.17 -8.89
N THR A 58 13.07 -8.38 -8.67
CA THR A 58 12.10 -7.30 -8.74
C THR A 58 12.56 -6.24 -7.76
N VAL A 59 13.18 -5.18 -8.29
CA VAL A 59 13.30 -3.92 -7.58
C VAL A 59 11.89 -3.58 -7.12
N ARG A 60 11.68 -3.46 -5.80
CA ARG A 60 10.37 -3.12 -5.26
C ARG A 60 9.92 -1.84 -5.94
N SER A 61 8.88 -1.93 -6.78
CA SER A 61 8.20 -0.74 -7.29
C SER A 61 7.79 0.06 -6.06
N GLU A 62 8.26 1.29 -5.95
CA GLU A 62 8.20 2.09 -4.71
C GLU A 62 6.77 2.30 -4.20
N LYS A 63 5.79 2.06 -5.09
CA LYS A 63 4.35 2.04 -4.84
C LYS A 63 3.86 0.88 -3.96
N GLN A 64 4.64 -0.18 -3.71
CA GLN A 64 4.18 -1.38 -3.00
C GLN A 64 4.96 -1.63 -1.70
N ASP A 65 4.41 -1.10 -0.60
CA ASP A 65 4.90 -1.29 0.77
C ASP A 65 4.08 -2.39 1.48
N PHE A 66 4.73 -3.17 2.35
CA PHE A 66 4.09 -4.21 3.15
C PHE A 66 3.80 -3.77 4.59
N ARG A 67 4.44 -2.69 5.05
CA ARG A 67 4.28 -2.16 6.42
C ARG A 67 2.84 -1.72 6.64
N VAL A 68 2.33 -1.96 7.84
CA VAL A 68 0.99 -1.49 8.22
C VAL A 68 1.02 0.03 8.38
N LYS A 69 0.07 0.73 7.77
CA LYS A 69 -0.09 2.19 7.85
C LYS A 69 -1.55 2.57 8.04
N VAL A 70 -1.81 3.53 8.90
CA VAL A 70 -3.11 4.18 9.10
C VAL A 70 -2.94 5.66 8.75
N VAL A 71 -3.42 6.04 7.57
CA VAL A 71 -3.13 7.35 6.95
C VAL A 71 -4.40 8.07 6.51
N LEU A 72 -4.38 9.40 6.54
CA LEU A 72 -5.45 10.23 6.02
C LEU A 72 -5.58 10.05 4.50
N PRO A 73 -6.80 10.01 3.92
CA PRO A 73 -6.98 9.88 2.48
C PRO A 73 -6.27 11.02 1.71
N THR A 74 -5.40 10.64 0.77
CA THR A 74 -4.59 11.59 -0.02
C THR A 74 -5.44 12.54 -0.85
N ASP A 75 -6.62 12.09 -1.28
CA ASP A 75 -7.56 12.83 -2.12
C ASP A 75 -8.47 13.76 -1.28
N SER A 76 -7.98 14.31 -0.15
CA SER A 76 -8.78 15.13 0.77
C SER A 76 -7.99 16.22 1.49
N ASP A 77 -8.64 17.37 1.70
CA ASP A 77 -8.12 18.56 2.40
C ASP A 77 -7.71 18.29 3.86
N LEU A 78 -8.08 17.13 4.42
CA LEU A 78 -7.67 16.71 5.75
C LEU A 78 -6.15 16.60 5.88
N GLN A 79 -5.41 16.35 4.79
CA GLN A 79 -3.95 16.31 4.87
C GLN A 79 -3.35 17.71 5.11
N SER A 80 -3.86 18.78 4.49
CA SER A 80 -3.39 20.14 4.79
C SER A 80 -3.78 20.55 6.21
N ILE A 81 -5.04 20.31 6.61
CA ILE A 81 -5.56 20.63 7.95
C ILE A 81 -4.75 19.98 9.09
N PHE A 82 -4.22 18.77 8.90
CA PHE A 82 -3.39 18.09 9.91
C PHE A 82 -1.90 18.44 9.82
N PHE A 83 -1.32 18.49 8.62
CA PHE A 83 0.13 18.55 8.44
C PHE A 83 0.67 19.93 8.07
N GLU A 84 -0.17 20.89 7.71
CA GLU A 84 0.19 22.27 7.44
C GLU A 84 -0.22 23.17 8.63
N SER A 85 0.58 24.21 8.89
CA SER A 85 0.38 25.19 9.95
C SER A 85 0.22 26.61 9.41
N GLY A 86 0.31 26.79 8.10
CA GLY A 86 0.30 28.08 7.42
C GLY A 86 1.13 28.05 6.14
N ARG A 87 1.28 29.21 5.52
CA ARG A 87 2.11 29.46 4.33
C ARG A 87 3.11 30.56 4.66
N ASP A 88 4.33 30.46 4.18
CA ASP A 88 5.31 31.55 4.27
C ASP A 88 5.10 32.61 3.18
N ASP A 89 5.78 33.75 3.32
CA ASP A 89 5.64 34.91 2.43
C ASP A 89 6.10 34.63 0.98
N ASP A 90 7.00 33.65 0.79
CA ASP A 90 7.46 33.18 -0.53
C ASP A 90 6.50 32.12 -1.14
N GLY A 91 5.46 31.72 -0.41
CA GLY A 91 4.46 30.77 -0.85
C GLY A 91 4.83 29.29 -0.62
N GLY A 92 5.85 29.01 0.19
CA GLY A 92 6.14 27.69 0.74
C GLY A 92 5.18 27.26 1.85
N VAL A 93 5.10 25.95 2.10
CA VAL A 93 4.14 25.36 3.04
C VAL A 93 4.82 25.09 4.38
N LEU A 94 4.36 25.78 5.43
CA LEU A 94 4.88 25.61 6.79
C LEU A 94 4.23 24.37 7.42
N ARG A 95 5.03 23.35 7.73
CA ARG A 95 4.53 22.11 8.34
C ARG A 95 4.15 22.28 9.82
N ASN A 96 3.13 21.55 10.26
CA ASN A 96 2.76 21.42 11.67
C ASN A 96 3.95 20.86 12.48
N ASN A 97 4.42 21.64 13.45
CA ASN A 97 5.62 21.33 14.22
C ASN A 97 5.53 20.00 14.99
N ILE A 98 4.34 19.58 15.45
CA ILE A 98 4.19 18.31 16.19
C ILE A 98 3.97 17.12 15.25
N LEU A 99 3.21 17.31 14.16
CA LEU A 99 2.85 16.23 13.22
C LEU A 99 3.80 16.12 12.01
N GLY A 100 4.79 17.01 11.89
CA GLY A 100 5.78 17.04 10.81
C GLY A 100 6.44 15.70 10.46
N PRO A 101 6.87 14.86 11.43
CA PRO A 101 7.44 13.53 11.15
C PRO A 101 6.48 12.54 10.48
N LEU A 102 5.18 12.83 10.42
CA LEU A 102 4.15 12.02 9.74
C LEU A 102 3.66 12.64 8.42
N ALA A 103 4.10 13.85 8.08
CA ALA A 103 3.60 14.57 6.91
C ALA A 103 3.95 13.85 5.60
N ASP A 104 5.17 13.32 5.48
CA ASP A 104 5.63 12.59 4.28
C ASP A 104 4.93 11.23 4.09
N THR A 105 4.29 10.70 5.14
CA THR A 105 3.49 9.46 5.09
C THR A 105 1.97 9.71 5.13
N GLY A 106 1.51 10.95 5.30
CA GLY A 106 0.10 11.29 5.47
C GLY A 106 -0.55 10.71 6.75
N GLY A 107 0.25 10.29 7.74
CA GLY A 107 -0.21 9.57 8.93
C GLY A 107 0.78 8.49 9.39
N VAL A 108 0.32 7.58 10.26
CA VAL A 108 1.20 6.67 11.02
C VAL A 108 1.48 5.38 10.24
N THR A 109 2.76 5.15 9.94
CA THR A 109 3.31 3.81 9.62
C THR A 109 3.75 3.13 10.92
N PHE A 110 3.46 1.84 11.10
CA PHE A 110 3.99 1.07 12.23
C PHE A 110 5.47 0.72 11.98
N PRO A 111 6.39 0.94 12.95
CA PRO A 111 7.82 0.71 12.76
C PRO A 111 8.17 -0.79 12.70
N ILE A 112 7.47 -1.60 13.50
CA ILE A 112 7.50 -3.07 13.48
C ILE A 112 6.12 -3.57 13.03
N THR A 113 6.05 -4.72 12.37
CA THR A 113 4.80 -5.35 11.93
C THR A 113 3.87 -5.64 13.12
N PRO A 114 2.69 -5.02 13.21
CA PRO A 114 1.77 -5.22 14.33
C PRO A 114 0.97 -6.52 14.20
N SER A 115 0.60 -7.09 15.35
CA SER A 115 -0.38 -8.17 15.42
C SER A 115 -1.78 -7.63 15.06
N ILE A 116 -2.47 -8.33 14.15
CA ILE A 116 -3.84 -8.01 13.72
C ILE A 116 -4.61 -9.32 13.60
N ILE A 117 -5.82 -9.35 14.17
CA ILE A 117 -6.74 -10.50 14.07
C ILE A 117 -7.97 -10.05 13.26
N ILE A 118 -8.15 -10.62 12.07
CA ILE A 118 -9.30 -10.36 11.19
C ILE A 118 -10.31 -11.49 11.37
N ASN A 119 -11.59 -11.15 11.49
CA ASN A 119 -12.70 -12.11 11.50
C ASN A 119 -13.71 -11.70 10.43
N HIS A 120 -14.35 -12.68 9.76
CA HIS A 120 -15.45 -12.43 8.84
C HIS A 120 -16.69 -13.15 9.37
N SER A 121 -17.76 -12.39 9.63
CA SER A 121 -19.01 -12.93 10.18
C SER A 121 -20.04 -13.13 9.07
N ALA A 122 -20.80 -14.23 9.16
CA ALA A 122 -21.91 -14.53 8.26
C ALA A 122 -23.09 -15.03 9.09
N SER A 123 -24.15 -14.22 9.13
CA SER A 123 -25.35 -14.44 9.92
C SER A 123 -26.33 -15.33 9.14
N TYR A 124 -26.62 -16.52 9.69
CA TYR A 124 -27.56 -17.49 9.13
C TYR A 124 -28.65 -17.82 10.15
N ASN A 125 -29.91 -17.58 9.77
CA ASN A 125 -31.08 -17.92 10.57
C ASN A 125 -31.44 -19.40 10.36
N ALA A 126 -31.42 -20.19 11.43
CA ALA A 126 -31.84 -21.59 11.40
C ALA A 126 -33.38 -21.68 11.47
N MET A 127 -34.01 -22.27 10.45
CA MET A 127 -35.43 -22.58 10.42
C MET A 127 -35.64 -24.10 10.44
N ASN A 128 -36.22 -24.57 11.54
CA ASN A 128 -36.65 -25.97 11.69
C ASN A 128 -37.96 -26.17 10.95
N LEU A 129 -37.99 -27.06 9.95
CA LEU A 129 -39.23 -27.53 9.34
C LEU A 129 -39.78 -28.71 10.16
N THR A 130 -41.07 -28.99 10.05
CA THR A 130 -41.61 -30.27 10.51
C THR A 130 -41.13 -31.40 9.60
N HIS A 131 -40.89 -32.59 10.18
CA HIS A 131 -40.45 -33.80 9.46
C HIS A 131 -39.10 -33.72 8.70
N THR A 132 -38.22 -32.77 9.03
CA THR A 132 -36.78 -32.82 8.65
C THR A 132 -35.92 -33.23 9.85
N ASN A 133 -34.81 -33.93 9.58
CA ASN A 133 -33.77 -34.24 10.57
C ASN A 133 -32.65 -33.18 10.62
N TYR A 134 -32.64 -32.23 9.68
CA TYR A 134 -31.64 -31.17 9.58
C TYR A 134 -32.33 -29.79 9.46
N PRO A 135 -31.89 -28.78 10.23
CA PRO A 135 -32.41 -27.41 10.08
C PRO A 135 -32.02 -26.83 8.72
N SER A 136 -32.91 -26.01 8.15
CA SER A 136 -32.58 -25.18 7.00
C SER A 136 -31.94 -23.87 7.46
N TYR A 137 -30.98 -23.34 6.71
CA TYR A 137 -30.29 -22.09 7.07
C TYR A 137 -30.54 -21.03 6.00
N ALA A 138 -31.18 -19.92 6.40
CA ALA A 138 -31.39 -18.75 5.56
C ALA A 138 -30.31 -17.70 5.85
N TYR A 139 -29.55 -17.30 4.83
CA TYR A 139 -28.58 -16.21 4.94
C TYR A 139 -29.28 -14.87 5.23
N SER A 140 -28.74 -14.10 6.17
CA SER A 140 -29.24 -12.79 6.59
C SER A 140 -28.33 -11.67 6.08
N HIS A 141 -27.07 -11.65 6.54
CA HIS A 141 -26.03 -10.71 6.11
C HIS A 141 -24.63 -11.27 6.43
N SER A 142 -23.61 -10.65 5.84
CA SER A 142 -22.22 -10.77 6.25
C SER A 142 -21.71 -9.41 6.71
N GLU A 143 -20.80 -9.41 7.66
CA GLU A 143 -20.24 -8.21 8.26
C GLU A 143 -18.77 -8.43 8.67
N ILE A 144 -18.00 -7.33 8.70
CA ILE A 144 -16.65 -7.31 9.25
C ILE A 144 -16.73 -6.54 10.57
N PRO A 145 -16.60 -7.22 11.73
CA PRO A 145 -16.58 -6.57 13.03
C PRO A 145 -15.32 -5.71 13.19
N SER A 146 -15.33 -4.81 14.17
CA SER A 146 -14.13 -4.06 14.55
C SER A 146 -13.00 -5.02 14.93
N PHE A 147 -11.79 -4.75 14.45
CA PHE A 147 -10.60 -5.50 14.83
C PHE A 147 -9.60 -4.60 15.56
N THR A 148 -8.61 -5.24 16.17
CA THR A 148 -7.57 -4.55 16.95
C THR A 148 -6.21 -4.75 16.29
N VAL A 149 -5.48 -3.64 16.16
CA VAL A 149 -4.09 -3.58 15.71
C VAL A 149 -3.22 -3.33 16.94
N VAL A 150 -2.36 -4.29 17.28
CA VAL A 150 -1.44 -4.21 18.42
C VAL A 150 -0.01 -4.15 17.90
N GLY A 151 0.65 -3.00 18.07
CA GLY A 151 2.01 -2.77 17.57
C GLY A 151 2.95 -2.24 18.65
N GLU A 152 4.18 -2.73 18.65
CA GLU A 152 5.23 -2.18 19.51
C GLU A 152 5.96 -1.03 18.81
N PHE A 153 6.21 0.04 19.56
CA PHE A 153 6.97 1.20 19.11
C PHE A 153 8.24 1.30 19.96
N PRO A 154 9.38 0.79 19.45
CA PRO A 154 10.70 1.07 20.03
C PRO A 154 11.14 2.49 19.66
N VAL A 155 11.89 3.13 20.56
CA VAL A 155 12.42 4.49 20.40
C VAL A 155 13.88 4.44 20.84
N GLN A 156 14.82 4.70 19.92
CA GLN A 156 16.27 4.66 20.20
C GLN A 156 16.92 6.05 20.06
N ASN A 157 16.38 6.88 19.18
CA ASN A 157 16.94 8.18 18.83
C ASN A 157 15.93 9.32 19.07
N GLN A 158 16.43 10.56 19.04
CA GLN A 158 15.60 11.76 19.17
C GLN A 158 14.50 11.85 18.09
N GLU A 159 14.77 11.34 16.87
CA GLU A 159 13.81 11.36 15.77
C GLU A 159 12.75 10.26 15.90
N ASP A 160 13.10 9.08 16.41
CA ASP A 160 12.13 8.04 16.77
C ASP A 160 11.17 8.56 17.86
N ALA A 161 11.69 9.33 18.82
CA ALA A 161 10.90 9.94 19.89
C ALA A 161 9.94 11.02 19.34
N ARG A 162 10.38 11.80 18.36
CA ARG A 162 9.52 12.78 17.64
C ARG A 162 8.40 12.09 16.89
N TYR A 163 8.73 11.00 16.19
CA TYR A 163 7.77 10.17 15.46
C TYR A 163 6.73 9.55 16.40
N TRP A 164 7.15 9.07 17.58
CA TRP A 164 6.26 8.55 18.62
C TRP A 164 5.31 9.62 19.17
N ILE A 165 5.81 10.83 19.48
CA ILE A 165 4.97 11.94 19.95
C ILE A 165 3.98 12.37 18.85
N ALA A 166 4.44 12.47 17.60
CA ALA A 166 3.61 12.79 16.45
C ALA A 166 2.49 11.75 16.27
N MET A 167 2.82 10.46 16.38
CA MET A 167 1.88 9.34 16.34
C MET A 167 0.85 9.40 17.47
N LEU A 168 1.30 9.66 18.71
CA LEU A 168 0.42 9.77 19.88
C LEU A 168 -0.55 10.95 19.73
N HIS A 169 -0.08 12.08 19.19
CA HIS A 169 -0.94 13.23 18.92
C HIS A 169 -1.89 12.96 17.73
N PHE A 170 -1.42 12.31 16.66
CA PHE A 170 -2.24 11.97 15.49
C PHE A 170 -3.47 11.14 15.91
N PHE A 171 -3.27 10.03 16.62
CA PHE A 171 -4.39 9.20 17.08
C PHE A 171 -5.31 9.91 18.09
N ARG A 172 -4.76 10.80 18.92
CA ARG A 172 -5.56 11.67 19.81
C ARG A 172 -6.36 12.75 19.08
N SER A 173 -5.95 13.14 17.87
CA SER A 173 -6.66 14.10 17.00
C SER A 173 -7.73 13.42 16.14
N VAL A 174 -7.40 12.35 15.40
CA VAL A 174 -8.34 11.64 14.50
C VAL A 174 -9.50 10.94 15.24
N THR A 175 -9.40 10.77 16.56
CA THR A 175 -10.50 10.29 17.43
C THR A 175 -11.45 11.39 17.89
N LYS A 176 -11.28 12.64 17.43
CA LYS A 176 -12.11 13.79 17.78
C LYS A 176 -12.83 14.36 16.57
N MET A 177 -14.03 14.87 16.82
CA MET A 177 -14.75 15.71 15.87
C MET A 177 -14.13 17.12 15.85
N PHE A 178 -14.34 17.87 14.77
CA PHE A 178 -13.93 19.26 14.66
C PHE A 178 -14.86 20.16 15.50
N PHE A 179 -14.61 20.26 16.81
CA PHE A 179 -15.46 20.99 17.75
C PHE A 179 -14.84 22.31 18.23
N GLY A 180 -15.59 23.40 18.11
CA GLY A 180 -15.16 24.74 18.54
C GLY A 180 -14.27 25.44 17.50
N GLY A 181 -13.51 26.43 17.96
CA GLY A 181 -12.63 27.25 17.11
C GLY A 181 -13.34 28.29 16.23
N ASP A 182 -12.52 29.15 15.64
CA ASP A 182 -12.90 30.20 14.70
C ASP A 182 -12.94 29.70 13.23
N ASP A 183 -12.44 28.48 13.00
CA ASP A 183 -12.36 27.85 11.67
C ASP A 183 -13.74 27.36 11.20
N ASN A 184 -14.48 28.29 10.59
CA ASN A 184 -15.90 28.18 10.34
C ASN A 184 -16.28 27.16 9.25
N ALA A 185 -15.31 26.63 8.48
CA ALA A 185 -15.55 25.72 7.37
C ALA A 185 -15.66 24.24 7.78
N LEU A 186 -14.98 23.85 8.87
CA LEU A 186 -14.84 22.45 9.30
C LEU A 186 -15.62 22.12 10.57
N LYS A 187 -16.13 23.15 11.25
CA LYS A 187 -16.80 23.11 12.54
C LYS A 187 -18.05 22.24 12.52
N GLY A 188 -18.08 21.20 13.36
CA GLY A 188 -19.15 20.20 13.44
C GLY A 188 -18.90 18.94 12.62
N ASN A 189 -17.82 18.87 11.82
CA ASN A 189 -17.50 17.65 11.08
C ASN A 189 -17.13 16.49 12.02
N PRO A 190 -17.62 15.26 11.77
CA PRO A 190 -17.33 14.08 12.57
C PRO A 190 -15.83 13.69 12.48
N PRO A 191 -15.36 12.77 13.33
CA PRO A 191 -14.00 12.22 13.23
C PRO A 191 -13.70 11.68 11.82
N PRO A 192 -12.51 11.93 11.27
CA PRO A 192 -12.18 11.57 9.89
C PRO A 192 -12.11 10.06 9.65
N ILE A 193 -12.54 9.62 8.47
CA ILE A 193 -12.30 8.26 7.97
C ILE A 193 -10.83 8.17 7.52
N LEU A 194 -10.12 7.16 8.01
CA LEU A 194 -8.73 6.89 7.65
C LEU A 194 -8.66 5.73 6.65
N SER A 195 -7.50 5.55 6.03
CA SER A 195 -7.21 4.41 5.16
C SER A 195 -6.14 3.52 5.79
N LEU A 196 -6.45 2.23 5.92
CA LEU A 196 -5.53 1.18 6.36
C LEU A 196 -4.86 0.55 5.14
N SER A 197 -3.54 0.43 5.18
CA SER A 197 -2.77 -0.37 4.23
C SER A 197 -1.77 -1.26 4.95
N GLY A 198 -1.34 -2.37 4.34
CA GLY A 198 -0.41 -3.32 4.93
C GLY A 198 -0.55 -4.74 4.36
N TYR A 199 0.50 -5.54 4.49
CA TYR A 199 0.56 -6.94 4.03
C TYR A 199 0.26 -7.16 2.52
N GLY A 200 0.31 -6.11 1.71
CA GLY A 200 0.18 -6.17 0.25
C GLY A 200 -1.25 -6.01 -0.30
N ALA A 201 -1.39 -6.13 -1.62
CA ALA A 201 -2.59 -5.72 -2.37
C ALA A 201 -3.89 -6.50 -2.03
N TYR A 202 -3.76 -7.69 -1.45
CA TYR A 202 -4.87 -8.62 -1.17
C TYR A 202 -5.18 -8.81 0.33
N VAL A 203 -4.52 -8.05 1.22
CA VAL A 203 -4.78 -8.11 2.67
C VAL A 203 -5.31 -6.76 3.17
N PHE A 204 -4.52 -5.69 3.10
CA PHE A 204 -5.01 -4.33 3.33
C PHE A 204 -4.47 -3.37 2.25
N ASN A 205 -5.33 -2.99 1.31
CA ASN A 205 -5.01 -2.04 0.24
C ASN A 205 -5.94 -0.82 0.29
N LYS A 206 -5.59 0.21 1.09
CA LYS A 206 -6.45 1.40 1.30
C LYS A 206 -7.87 1.03 1.76
N VAL A 207 -7.98 0.18 2.78
CA VAL A 207 -9.26 -0.20 3.38
C VAL A 207 -9.78 0.97 4.24
N PRO A 208 -11.01 1.47 4.02
CA PRO A 208 -11.54 2.62 4.76
C PRO A 208 -11.94 2.21 6.19
N VAL A 209 -11.40 2.89 7.19
CA VAL A 209 -11.55 2.54 8.62
C VAL A 209 -11.80 3.78 9.50
N LEU A 210 -12.60 3.58 10.55
CA LEU A 210 -12.73 4.51 11.67
C LEU A 210 -11.90 4.03 12.86
N VAL A 211 -11.24 4.95 13.58
CA VAL A 211 -10.59 4.65 14.86
C VAL A 211 -11.62 4.75 15.98
N THR A 212 -12.02 3.63 16.57
CA THR A 212 -13.02 3.61 17.65
C THR A 212 -12.39 3.69 19.03
N ASN A 213 -11.16 3.20 19.19
CA ASN A 213 -10.40 3.25 20.43
C ASN A 213 -8.89 3.37 20.13
N PHE A 214 -8.18 4.10 20.97
CA PHE A 214 -6.73 4.25 20.95
C PHE A 214 -6.20 4.22 22.38
N SER A 215 -5.35 3.25 22.69
CA SER A 215 -4.61 3.18 23.94
C SER A 215 -3.12 2.93 23.69
N VAL A 216 -2.31 3.47 24.60
CA VAL A 216 -0.85 3.29 24.63
C VAL A 216 -0.49 2.86 26.04
N ASP A 217 0.19 1.73 26.15
CA ASP A 217 0.76 1.25 27.40
C ASP A 217 2.14 1.86 27.63
N LEU A 218 2.33 2.41 28.84
CA LEU A 218 3.52 3.13 29.27
C LEU A 218 4.10 2.38 30.48
N ARG A 219 4.85 1.30 30.20
CA ARG A 219 5.36 0.41 31.24
C ARG A 219 6.37 1.13 32.15
N ALA A 220 6.38 0.77 33.42
CA ALA A 220 7.18 1.42 34.46
C ALA A 220 8.65 0.93 34.52
N ASP A 221 9.00 -0.12 33.77
CA ASP A 221 10.33 -0.71 33.64
C ASP A 221 11.15 -0.12 32.48
N VAL A 222 10.64 0.93 31.82
CA VAL A 222 11.16 1.46 30.55
C VAL A 222 11.71 2.89 30.73
N ASP A 223 12.95 3.11 30.31
CA ASP A 223 13.59 4.43 30.28
C ASP A 223 12.95 5.37 29.25
N TYR A 224 13.03 6.69 29.49
CA TYR A 224 12.44 7.73 28.64
C TYR A 224 13.48 8.62 27.96
N ILE A 225 13.36 8.78 26.65
CA ILE A 225 14.18 9.70 25.84
C ILE A 225 13.51 11.07 25.76
N CYS A 226 14.27 12.11 26.11
CA CYS A 226 13.91 13.52 25.99
C CYS A 226 14.04 13.99 24.52
N THR A 227 13.07 14.74 24.02
CA THR A 227 13.09 15.35 22.69
C THR A 227 12.32 16.68 22.66
N THR A 228 12.47 17.41 21.56
CA THR A 228 11.73 18.64 21.26
C THR A 228 11.17 18.55 19.83
N GLN A 229 9.90 18.90 19.66
CA GLN A 229 9.24 18.84 18.34
C GLN A 229 9.69 19.95 17.38
N SER A 230 10.50 20.93 17.83
CA SER A 230 10.95 22.05 17.00
C SER A 230 11.70 21.59 15.74
N THR A 231 11.19 21.91 14.56
CA THR A 231 11.95 21.78 13.30
C THR A 231 13.24 22.63 13.34
N ASN A 232 13.19 23.77 14.04
CA ASN A 232 14.33 24.69 14.22
C ASN A 232 15.26 24.27 15.37
N VAL A 233 15.58 22.98 15.50
CA VAL A 233 16.75 22.55 16.28
C VAL A 233 18.01 22.91 15.48
N ARG A 234 18.45 24.16 15.63
CA ARG A 234 19.89 24.41 15.65
C ARG A 234 20.44 23.52 16.77
N GLN A 235 21.33 22.60 16.43
CA GLN A 235 21.89 21.63 17.37
C GLN A 235 22.74 22.38 18.40
N SER A 236 22.09 22.82 19.48
CA SER A 236 22.70 23.65 20.50
C SER A 236 23.55 22.77 21.41
N PHE A 237 24.83 22.61 21.05
CA PHE A 237 25.85 21.89 21.83
C PHE A 237 26.22 22.62 23.15
N ILE A 238 25.27 23.35 23.77
CA ILE A 238 25.45 24.19 24.95
C ILE A 238 25.02 23.42 26.22
N GLY A 239 25.68 22.29 26.43
CA GLY A 239 25.67 21.52 27.68
C GLY A 239 24.35 20.85 28.10
N PRO A 240 24.34 20.15 29.25
CA PRO A 240 23.18 19.39 29.72
C PRO A 240 21.96 20.22 30.09
N GLN A 241 22.12 21.53 30.29
CA GLN A 241 21.09 22.39 30.90
C GLN A 241 20.07 22.96 29.92
N ALA A 242 20.40 23.04 28.61
CA ALA A 242 19.61 23.77 27.62
C ALA A 242 18.22 23.16 27.33
N LEU A 243 18.04 21.86 27.54
CA LEU A 243 16.79 21.13 27.28
C LEU A 243 15.72 21.30 28.37
N LEU A 244 16.08 21.84 29.54
CA LEU A 244 15.24 21.89 30.74
C LEU A 244 14.32 23.11 30.82
N SER A 245 14.38 24.03 29.84
CA SER A 245 13.68 25.33 29.89
C SER A 245 12.81 25.66 28.67
N ASP A 246 12.71 24.74 27.69
CA ASP A 246 11.77 24.89 26.57
C ASP A 246 10.39 24.29 26.95
N LYS A 247 9.32 25.04 26.68
CA LYS A 247 7.94 24.57 26.89
C LYS A 247 7.54 23.44 25.94
N ASN A 248 8.33 23.20 24.90
CA ASN A 248 8.12 22.16 23.89
C ASN A 248 8.99 20.90 24.11
N THR A 249 9.67 20.80 25.25
CA THR A 249 10.33 19.55 25.68
C THR A 249 9.28 18.49 26.00
N SER A 250 9.54 17.25 25.60
CA SER A 250 8.65 16.10 25.79
C SER A 250 9.46 14.81 25.88
N TRP A 251 8.86 13.77 26.45
CA TRP A 251 9.52 12.49 26.69
C TRP A 251 8.74 11.36 26.02
N ALA A 252 9.47 10.46 25.35
CA ALA A 252 8.94 9.22 24.78
C ALA A 252 9.61 8.01 25.47
N PRO A 253 8.87 6.95 25.82
CA PRO A 253 9.46 5.72 26.36
C PRO A 253 10.29 5.02 25.28
N THR A 254 11.41 4.40 25.66
CA THR A 254 12.26 3.61 24.76
C THR A 254 11.56 2.38 24.18
N MET A 255 10.47 1.93 24.80
CA MET A 255 9.56 0.91 24.26
C MET A 255 8.13 1.14 24.75
N SER A 256 7.15 1.08 23.86
CA SER A 256 5.72 1.13 24.24
C SER A 256 4.88 0.19 23.39
N GLN A 257 3.76 -0.27 23.96
CA GLN A 257 2.79 -1.09 23.25
C GLN A 257 1.57 -0.24 22.91
N VAL A 258 1.22 -0.21 21.62
CA VAL A 258 0.13 0.60 21.07
C VAL A 258 -1.00 -0.32 20.65
N THR A 259 -2.23 0.03 21.03
CA THR A 259 -3.45 -0.70 20.67
C THR A 259 -4.43 0.24 19.99
N VAL A 260 -4.77 -0.05 18.74
CA VAL A 260 -5.74 0.73 17.93
C VAL A 260 -6.90 -0.18 17.56
N GLN A 261 -8.12 0.19 17.92
CA GLN A 261 -9.32 -0.50 17.45
C GLN A 261 -9.85 0.20 16.20
N LEU A 262 -10.02 -0.58 15.12
CA LEU A 262 -10.43 -0.11 13.80
C LEU A 262 -11.74 -0.77 13.40
N GLN A 263 -12.71 0.03 12.95
CA GLN A 263 -13.95 -0.43 12.34
C GLN A 263 -13.97 -0.09 10.84
N PRO A 264 -13.96 -1.09 9.93
CA PRO A 264 -14.18 -0.85 8.51
C PRO A 264 -15.50 -0.13 8.22
N ILE A 265 -15.49 0.81 7.27
CA ILE A 265 -16.69 1.52 6.81
C ILE A 265 -16.67 1.75 5.29
N TYR A 266 -17.56 1.09 4.56
CA TYR A 266 -17.68 1.25 3.11
C TYR A 266 -18.74 2.29 2.74
N SER A 267 -18.48 3.08 1.70
CA SER A 267 -19.49 4.00 1.16
C SER A 267 -20.66 3.23 0.50
N ARG A 268 -21.84 3.86 0.42
CA ARG A 268 -23.01 3.26 -0.25
C ARG A 268 -22.72 2.92 -1.73
N GLU A 269 -21.87 3.71 -2.40
CA GLU A 269 -21.43 3.39 -3.75
C GLU A 269 -20.44 2.22 -3.79
N SER A 270 -19.49 2.16 -2.85
CA SER A 270 -18.52 1.06 -2.75
C SER A 270 -19.24 -0.27 -2.54
N VAL A 271 -20.30 -0.30 -1.73
CA VAL A 271 -21.15 -1.48 -1.54
C VAL A 271 -21.96 -1.80 -2.81
N LYS A 272 -22.56 -0.79 -3.47
CA LYS A 272 -23.28 -0.99 -4.74
C LYS A 272 -22.38 -1.51 -5.88
N LYS A 273 -21.09 -1.20 -5.85
CA LYS A 273 -20.07 -1.65 -6.81
C LYS A 273 -19.45 -3.02 -6.45
N PHE A 274 -19.85 -3.65 -5.34
CA PHE A 274 -19.33 -4.96 -4.93
C PHE A 274 -19.79 -6.09 -5.88
N ASN A 275 -18.86 -6.95 -6.28
CA ASN A 275 -19.13 -8.11 -7.13
C ASN A 275 -18.33 -9.32 -6.63
N MET A 276 -19.02 -10.39 -6.24
CA MET A 276 -18.40 -11.61 -5.71
C MET A 276 -17.36 -12.23 -6.68
N ARG A 277 -17.56 -12.15 -8.00
CA ARG A 277 -16.57 -12.66 -8.96
C ARG A 277 -15.28 -11.84 -9.01
N ASP A 278 -15.39 -10.53 -8.83
CA ASP A 278 -14.23 -9.63 -8.75
C ASP A 278 -13.53 -9.73 -7.39
N PHE A 279 -14.27 -10.05 -6.32
CA PHE A 279 -13.73 -10.30 -4.99
C PHE A 279 -12.94 -11.62 -4.94
N ILE A 280 -13.53 -12.73 -5.43
CA ILE A 280 -12.87 -14.05 -5.49
C ILE A 280 -11.59 -14.02 -6.34
N SER A 281 -11.53 -13.20 -7.38
CA SER A 281 -10.34 -13.02 -8.22
C SER A 281 -9.36 -11.97 -7.71
N GLY A 282 -9.65 -11.31 -6.58
CA GLY A 282 -8.86 -10.22 -6.01
C GLY A 282 -8.89 -8.90 -6.82
N GLY A 283 -9.48 -8.90 -8.01
CA GLY A 283 -9.53 -7.75 -8.91
C GLY A 283 -10.43 -6.59 -8.45
N LEU A 284 -11.27 -6.79 -7.43
CA LEU A 284 -12.14 -5.73 -6.90
C LEU A 284 -11.34 -4.56 -6.29
N ASN A 285 -10.20 -4.85 -5.64
CA ASN A 285 -9.35 -3.84 -4.98
C ASN A 285 -8.66 -2.88 -5.98
N ASP A 286 -8.48 -3.31 -7.23
CA ASP A 286 -7.75 -2.55 -8.26
C ASP A 286 -8.67 -1.60 -9.03
N LYS A 287 -9.94 -1.97 -9.23
CA LYS A 287 -10.92 -1.20 -10.03
C LYS A 287 -11.40 0.10 -9.37
N ASN A 288 -11.49 0.12 -8.04
CA ASN A 288 -12.12 1.21 -7.29
C ASN A 288 -11.14 2.08 -6.48
N GLY A 289 -9.85 1.72 -6.41
CA GLY A 289 -8.85 2.38 -5.54
C GLY A 289 -9.09 2.24 -4.03
N ILE A 290 -10.14 1.50 -3.65
CA ILE A 290 -10.59 1.22 -2.29
C ILE A 290 -10.50 -0.29 -2.09
N GLY A 291 -9.78 -0.72 -1.05
CA GLY A 291 -9.65 -2.13 -0.72
C GLY A 291 -10.86 -2.66 0.03
N TYR A 292 -11.22 -3.90 -0.28
CA TYR A 292 -12.24 -4.67 0.41
C TYR A 292 -11.58 -5.82 1.18
N ILE A 293 -12.09 -6.03 2.39
CA ILE A 293 -11.96 -7.21 3.26
C ILE A 293 -13.36 -7.71 3.61
#